data_AF-A0A359FVX2-F1
#
_entry.id   AF-A0A359FVX2-F1
#
_cell.length_a   1.000
_cell.length_b   1.000
_cell.length_c   1.000
_cell.angle_alpha   90.00
_cell.angle_beta   90.00
_cell.angle_gamma   90.00
#
_symmetry.space_group_name_H-M   'P 1'
#
loop_
_entity.id
_entity.type
_entity.pdbx_description
1 polymer ?
#
loop_
_entity_poly.entity_id
_entity_poly.type
_entity_poly.pdbx_seq_one_letter_code
_entity_poly.pdbx_strand_id
1 'polypeptide(L)'
;EIIVKWDPSNSKDNSQSGYTGNVYLDAYKLDGTFLWRIDLGKNIRAGAHYTQFLVYDFDGDGMAEVVCKTAPGTVDGEGGFLNEGPAATSDHSADYRNSSGYILTGEEYLTVFNGLSGAEMATVSYVPARGKVSDWGDSYGNRVDRFLAGVAYLDGERPSIVMARGYYTRAVLAAWDCRDGMLVPRWVFDSKDNGNGAYAGQDNHQLSVADVDGDDFDEIIYGSCVIDHDGKGLHSTGLGHGDALHVGDLVPDRPGLEIFVPHESGGNGVSLRDAHTGEIIWQRKNSNDIGRGLTADVIAEYPGNEFWASSGMGVYNSKGEIVGSGPSINHVIWWDGDLLREMLDGT
;
A
#
# COMPACT_ATOMS: atom_id res chain seq x y z
N GLU A 1 21.29 1.92 -0.93
CA GLU A 1 21.23 1.93 0.55
C GLU A 1 20.08 1.02 0.97
N ILE A 2 19.97 0.66 2.25
CA ILE A 2 18.83 -0.08 2.81
C ILE A 2 18.13 0.84 3.82
N ILE A 3 16.83 1.06 3.63
CA ILE A 3 15.97 1.74 4.60
C ILE A 3 15.22 0.68 5.41
N VAL A 4 15.36 0.72 6.73
CA VAL A 4 14.86 -0.30 7.65
C VAL A 4 13.85 0.31 8.60
N LYS A 5 12.65 -0.28 8.67
CA LYS A 5 11.69 0.01 9.75
C LYS A 5 11.93 -0.92 10.93
N TRP A 6 12.15 -0.36 12.10
CA TRP A 6 12.19 -1.10 13.36
C TRP A 6 10.80 -1.23 13.95
N ASP A 7 10.39 -2.46 14.24
CA ASP A 7 9.11 -2.75 14.87
C ASP A 7 9.31 -3.08 16.36
N PRO A 8 8.67 -2.35 17.29
CA PRO A 8 8.75 -2.67 18.71
C PRO A 8 7.97 -3.97 18.99
N SER A 9 8.44 -4.76 19.95
CA SER A 9 7.82 -6.05 20.32
C SER A 9 6.37 -5.97 20.80
N ASN A 10 5.87 -4.76 21.06
CA ASN A 10 4.50 -4.47 21.44
C ASN A 10 3.71 -3.72 20.35
N SER A 11 4.11 -3.80 19.07
CA SER A 11 3.30 -3.33 17.94
C SER A 11 1.89 -3.96 17.95
N LYS A 12 0.96 -3.34 17.23
CA LYS A 12 -0.47 -3.68 17.30
C LYS A 12 -1.06 -3.76 15.90
N ASP A 13 -1.91 -4.76 15.70
CA ASP A 13 -2.96 -4.64 14.68
C ASP A 13 -3.98 -3.56 15.12
N ASN A 14 -4.68 -2.97 14.16
CA ASN A 14 -5.69 -1.94 14.38
C ASN A 14 -6.87 -2.39 15.24
N SER A 15 -7.18 -3.70 15.28
CA SER A 15 -8.20 -4.25 16.17
C SER A 15 -7.78 -4.31 17.64
N GLN A 16 -6.48 -4.18 17.94
CA GLN A 16 -5.92 -4.43 19.26
C GLN A 16 -5.63 -3.12 19.99
N SER A 17 -6.20 -2.96 21.19
CA SER A 17 -5.80 -1.90 22.11
C SER A 17 -4.42 -2.14 22.71
N GLY A 18 -3.75 -1.07 23.14
CA GLY A 18 -2.49 -1.09 23.85
C GLY A 18 -1.55 -0.01 23.34
N TYR A 19 -0.69 0.50 24.21
CA TYR A 19 0.41 1.37 23.80
C TYR A 19 1.43 0.58 22.97
N THR A 20 2.13 1.29 22.09
CA THR A 20 3.27 0.77 21.34
C THR A 20 4.52 1.56 21.70
N GLY A 21 5.69 0.95 21.51
CA GLY A 21 6.94 1.70 21.38
C GLY A 21 6.93 2.60 20.14
N ASN A 22 7.95 3.44 20.03
CA ASN A 22 8.15 4.27 18.84
C ASN A 22 8.53 3.40 17.64
N VAL A 23 8.21 3.89 16.45
CA VAL A 23 8.69 3.37 15.18
C VAL A 23 9.94 4.16 14.79
N TYR A 24 10.99 3.45 14.38
CA TYR A 24 12.21 4.07 13.86
C TYR A 24 12.42 3.68 12.40
N LEU A 25 12.88 4.63 11.59
CA LEU A 25 13.40 4.37 10.25
C LEU A 25 14.90 4.65 10.25
N ASP A 26 15.71 3.67 9.86
CA ASP A 26 17.16 3.81 9.74
C ASP A 26 17.58 3.67 8.29
N ALA A 27 18.67 4.35 7.92
CA ALA A 27 19.36 4.11 6.66
C ALA A 27 20.75 3.52 6.88
N TYR A 28 21.07 2.49 6.09
CA TYR A 28 22.37 1.84 6.06
C TYR A 28 22.93 1.74 4.65
N LYS A 29 24.24 1.87 4.51
CA LYS A 29 24.94 1.38 3.30
C LYS A 29 25.09 -0.14 3.36
N LEU A 30 25.31 -0.75 2.20
CA LEU A 30 25.52 -2.21 2.09
C LEU A 30 26.76 -2.70 2.84
N ASP A 31 27.72 -1.81 3.13
CA ASP A 31 28.90 -2.11 3.95
C ASP A 31 28.63 -2.06 5.48
N GLY A 32 27.39 -1.77 5.89
CA GLY A 32 26.99 -1.67 7.29
C GLY A 32 27.14 -0.27 7.90
N THR A 33 27.58 0.73 7.15
CA THR A 33 27.64 2.12 7.63
C THR A 33 26.24 2.62 7.96
N PHE A 34 25.99 2.95 9.23
CA PHE A 34 24.80 3.66 9.68
C PHE A 34 24.87 5.12 9.23
N LEU A 35 23.80 5.61 8.58
CA LEU A 35 23.71 6.99 8.11
C LEU A 35 22.92 7.85 9.08
N TRP A 36 21.67 7.49 9.34
CA TRP A 36 20.75 8.29 10.15
C TRP A 36 19.62 7.43 10.71
N ARG A 37 18.88 8.02 11.67
CA ARG A 37 17.64 7.48 12.25
C ARG A 37 16.58 8.57 12.32
N ILE A 38 15.39 8.29 11.81
CA ILE A 38 14.17 9.05 12.08
C ILE A 38 13.42 8.33 13.21
N ASP A 39 13.05 9.06 14.26
CA ASP A 39 12.14 8.58 15.32
C ASP A 39 10.76 9.18 15.08
N LEU A 40 9.79 8.36 14.68
CA LEU A 40 8.43 8.83 14.40
C LEU A 40 7.68 9.30 15.65
N GLY A 41 8.21 9.01 16.84
CA GLY A 41 7.71 9.52 18.10
C GLY A 41 6.42 8.85 18.57
N LYS A 42 5.95 9.28 19.73
CA LYS A 42 4.82 8.65 20.43
C LYS A 42 3.47 8.77 19.70
N ASN A 43 3.35 9.76 18.80
CA ASN A 43 2.10 10.08 18.13
C ASN A 43 1.92 9.30 16.81
N ILE A 44 2.86 8.41 16.48
CA ILE A 44 2.72 7.41 15.43
C ILE A 44 2.71 6.02 16.08
N ARG A 45 1.60 5.29 15.90
CA ARG A 45 1.43 3.94 16.46
C ARG A 45 2.22 2.92 15.64
N ALA A 46 2.80 1.93 16.30
CA ALA A 46 3.53 0.86 15.62
C ALA A 46 2.60 -0.30 15.24
N GLY A 47 2.72 -0.78 14.01
CA GLY A 47 1.98 -1.92 13.46
C GLY A 47 2.00 -1.92 11.94
N ALA A 48 1.54 -3.02 11.36
CA ALA A 48 1.58 -3.25 9.91
C ALA A 48 0.84 -2.19 9.10
N HIS A 49 -0.26 -1.65 9.62
CA HIS A 49 -1.16 -0.77 8.87
C HIS A 49 -0.97 0.72 9.14
N TYR A 50 0.04 1.12 9.94
CA TYR A 50 0.29 2.52 10.30
C TYR A 50 1.33 3.16 9.36
N THR A 51 2.61 3.04 9.69
CA THR A 51 3.69 3.61 8.88
C THR A 51 3.88 2.80 7.60
N GLN A 52 3.38 3.39 6.51
CA GLN A 52 3.77 3.08 5.14
C GLN A 52 4.79 4.14 4.72
N PHE A 53 6.00 3.69 4.38
CA PHE A 53 7.09 4.57 3.98
C PHE A 53 7.49 4.26 2.54
N LEU A 54 7.64 5.30 1.74
CA LEU A 54 8.11 5.21 0.37
C LEU A 54 9.57 5.63 0.33
N VAL A 55 10.34 5.01 -0.56
CA VAL A 55 11.75 5.35 -0.81
C VAL A 55 11.90 5.44 -2.31
N TYR A 56 12.11 6.65 -2.82
CA TYR A 56 12.18 6.92 -4.26
C TYR A 56 12.81 8.27 -4.53
N ASP A 57 13.42 8.45 -5.70
CA ASP A 57 13.89 9.76 -6.20
C ASP A 57 12.70 10.52 -6.77
N PHE A 58 12.01 11.31 -5.92
CA PHE A 58 10.75 11.93 -6.31
C PHE A 58 10.95 13.23 -7.11
N ASP A 59 12.03 13.95 -6.85
CA ASP A 59 12.32 15.21 -7.55
C ASP A 59 13.26 15.06 -8.76
N GLY A 60 13.85 13.88 -8.97
CA GLY A 60 14.63 13.52 -10.14
C GLY A 60 16.09 13.99 -10.09
N ASP A 61 16.64 14.23 -8.90
CA ASP A 61 18.02 14.67 -8.72
C ASP A 61 19.06 13.51 -8.72
N GLY A 62 18.58 12.26 -8.79
CA GLY A 62 19.39 11.04 -8.76
C GLY A 62 19.62 10.47 -7.36
N MET A 63 19.02 11.07 -6.32
CA MET A 63 19.03 10.60 -4.93
C MET A 63 17.62 10.26 -4.51
N ALA A 64 17.44 9.23 -3.68
CA ALA A 64 16.13 8.90 -3.16
C ALA A 64 15.78 9.76 -1.93
N GLU A 65 14.52 10.14 -1.79
CA GLU A 65 13.92 10.62 -0.55
C GLU A 65 13.20 9.49 0.19
N VAL A 66 12.87 9.74 1.45
CA VAL A 66 11.97 8.91 2.23
C VAL A 66 10.70 9.70 2.54
N VAL A 67 9.54 9.13 2.24
CA VAL A 67 8.24 9.80 2.45
C VAL A 67 7.35 8.94 3.34
N CYS A 68 6.81 9.52 4.42
CA CYS A 68 5.84 8.81 5.25
C CYS A 68 4.95 9.77 6.05
N LYS A 69 3.91 9.19 6.67
CA LYS A 69 3.07 9.88 7.63
C LYS A 69 3.82 10.14 8.94
N THR A 70 3.81 11.38 9.39
CA THR A 70 4.46 11.84 10.62
C THR A 70 3.47 12.59 11.53
N ALA A 71 3.93 13.04 12.69
CA ALA A 71 3.10 13.72 13.69
C ALA A 71 3.96 14.65 14.57
N PRO A 72 3.34 15.53 15.40
CA PRO A 72 4.07 16.23 16.45
C PRO A 72 4.87 15.25 17.32
N GLY A 73 6.14 15.58 17.57
CA GLY A 73 7.09 14.71 18.28
C GLY A 73 7.92 13.77 17.40
N THR A 74 7.71 13.75 16.07
CA THR A 74 8.67 13.12 15.14
C THR A 74 10.00 13.88 15.14
N VAL A 75 11.10 13.14 15.21
CA VAL A 75 12.49 13.62 15.16
C VAL A 75 13.15 13.09 13.89
N ASP A 76 13.75 13.99 13.11
CA ASP A 76 14.39 13.66 11.83
C ASP A 76 15.80 13.07 12.01
N GLY A 77 16.47 12.78 10.88
CA GLY A 77 17.82 12.22 10.85
C GLY A 77 18.92 13.15 11.37
N GLU A 78 18.67 14.45 11.47
CA GLU A 78 19.59 15.42 12.08
C GLU A 78 19.37 15.58 13.60
N GLY A 79 18.33 14.94 14.14
CA GLY A 79 18.00 14.93 15.56
C GLY A 79 17.11 16.10 15.99
N GLY A 80 16.56 16.86 15.04
CA GLY A 80 15.62 17.95 15.29
C GLY A 80 14.16 17.47 15.23
N PHE A 81 13.26 18.14 15.95
CA PHE A 81 11.84 18.00 15.64
C PHE A 81 11.52 18.64 14.28
N LEU A 82 10.52 18.10 13.60
CA LEU A 82 10.02 18.67 12.35
C LEU A 82 9.69 20.16 12.51
N ASN A 83 10.23 21.00 11.64
CA ASN A 83 10.12 22.45 11.67
C ASN A 83 9.71 23.06 10.32
N GLU A 84 9.28 22.26 9.35
CA GLU A 84 8.75 22.75 8.07
C GLU A 84 7.21 22.79 8.02
N GLY A 85 6.69 23.68 7.18
CA GLY A 85 5.25 23.81 6.91
C GLY A 85 4.39 23.91 8.20
N PRO A 86 3.32 23.12 8.36
CA PRO A 86 2.49 23.15 9.55
C PRO A 86 3.18 22.62 10.82
N ALA A 87 4.25 21.81 10.69
CA ALA A 87 4.96 21.26 11.83
C ALA A 87 5.80 22.30 12.58
N ALA A 88 6.22 23.38 11.91
CA ALA A 88 6.99 24.51 12.48
C ALA A 88 6.39 25.14 13.73
N THR A 89 5.06 25.02 13.90
CA THR A 89 4.33 25.60 15.04
C THR A 89 3.72 24.55 15.97
N SER A 90 4.05 23.27 15.78
CA SER A 90 3.49 22.19 16.58
C SER A 90 4.04 22.13 17.99
N ASP A 91 3.20 21.69 18.92
CA ASP A 91 3.66 21.26 20.23
C ASP A 91 4.21 19.82 20.13
N HIS A 92 5.51 19.69 19.89
CA HIS A 92 6.18 18.37 19.84
C HIS A 92 6.20 17.63 21.19
N SER A 93 5.82 18.30 22.29
CA SER A 93 5.67 17.63 23.59
C SER A 93 4.32 16.93 23.75
N ALA A 94 3.34 17.26 22.91
CA ALA A 94 1.98 16.76 22.96
C ALA A 94 1.93 15.22 22.93
N ASP A 95 0.97 14.67 23.66
CA ASP A 95 0.68 13.24 23.71
C ASP A 95 -0.79 13.01 23.35
N TYR A 96 -1.01 12.58 22.10
CA TYR A 96 -2.35 12.31 21.57
C TYR A 96 -2.78 10.85 21.75
N ARG A 97 -2.00 10.05 22.49
CA ARG A 97 -2.37 8.67 22.79
C ARG A 97 -3.51 8.66 23.80
N ASN A 98 -4.60 7.99 23.46
CA ASN A 98 -5.68 7.74 24.42
C ASN A 98 -5.31 6.62 25.40
N SER A 99 -6.18 6.34 26.38
CA SER A 99 -5.95 5.30 27.39
C SER A 99 -5.84 3.88 26.82
N SER A 100 -6.31 3.66 25.59
CA SER A 100 -6.19 2.41 24.83
C SER A 100 -5.00 2.42 23.87
N GLY A 101 -4.15 3.44 23.89
CA GLY A 101 -2.92 3.55 23.09
C GLY A 101 -3.13 3.91 21.61
N TYR A 102 -4.34 4.34 21.22
CA TYR A 102 -4.61 4.85 19.86
C TYR A 102 -4.37 6.36 19.78
N ILE A 103 -4.07 6.86 18.58
CA ILE A 103 -3.86 8.29 18.29
C ILE A 103 -4.97 8.79 17.35
N LEU A 104 -6.10 9.15 17.94
CA LEU A 104 -7.34 9.48 17.22
C LEU A 104 -7.65 10.99 17.21
N THR A 105 -6.75 11.80 17.72
CA THR A 105 -6.79 13.25 17.74
C THR A 105 -5.40 13.80 17.42
N GLY A 106 -5.27 15.14 17.36
CA GLY A 106 -4.02 15.80 17.05
C GLY A 106 -3.74 15.88 15.55
N GLU A 107 -2.68 16.62 15.24
CA GLU A 107 -2.23 16.91 13.89
C GLU A 107 -1.62 15.65 13.25
N GLU A 108 -1.77 15.54 11.93
CA GLU A 108 -1.18 14.46 11.13
C GLU A 108 -0.48 15.11 9.94
N TYR A 109 0.70 14.60 9.61
CA TYR A 109 1.57 15.17 8.58
C TYR A 109 1.97 14.15 7.54
N LEU A 110 2.28 14.65 6.34
CA LEU A 110 3.05 13.95 5.33
C LEU A 110 4.39 14.68 5.23
N THR A 111 5.49 13.96 5.42
CA THR A 111 6.84 14.54 5.39
C THR A 111 7.69 13.83 4.34
N VAL A 112 8.44 14.63 3.59
CA VAL A 112 9.56 14.20 2.74
C VAL A 112 10.85 14.41 3.52
N PHE A 113 11.66 13.37 3.58
CA PHE A 113 12.98 13.37 4.21
C PHE A 113 14.05 13.13 3.15
N ASN A 114 15.19 13.82 3.27
CA ASN A 114 16.34 13.58 2.43
C ASN A 114 16.90 12.16 2.69
N GLY A 115 17.11 11.34 1.65
CA GLY A 115 17.54 9.95 1.88
C GLY A 115 18.99 9.79 2.33
N LEU A 116 19.85 10.80 2.16
CA LEU A 116 21.25 10.74 2.61
C LEU A 116 21.42 11.13 4.08
N SER A 117 20.67 12.11 4.56
CA SER A 117 20.79 12.63 5.93
C SER A 117 19.61 12.29 6.85
N GLY A 118 18.46 11.92 6.28
CA GLY A 118 17.20 11.79 6.99
C GLY A 118 16.62 13.13 7.44
N ALA A 119 17.19 14.26 7.01
CA ALA A 119 16.72 15.60 7.34
C ALA A 119 15.33 15.85 6.75
N GLU A 120 14.47 16.56 7.46
CA GLU A 120 13.21 17.05 6.90
C GLU A 120 13.48 17.98 5.70
N MET A 121 12.79 17.73 4.59
CA MET A 121 12.80 18.61 3.40
C MET A 121 11.51 19.42 3.29
N ALA A 122 10.36 18.75 3.47
CA ALA A 122 9.06 19.38 3.40
C ALA A 122 8.04 18.62 4.25
N THR A 123 7.17 19.37 4.92
CA THR A 123 6.03 18.82 5.64
C THR A 123 4.74 19.54 5.24
N VAL A 124 3.68 18.78 5.02
CA VAL A 124 2.31 19.27 4.80
C VAL A 124 1.34 18.52 5.71
N SER A 125 0.12 19.04 5.87
CA SER A 125 -0.95 18.30 6.55
C SER A 125 -1.27 17.01 5.80
N TYR A 126 -1.40 15.91 6.53
CA TYR A 126 -1.68 14.60 5.93
C TYR A 126 -3.06 14.60 5.27
N VAL A 127 -3.08 14.33 3.97
CA VAL A 127 -4.28 13.97 3.21
C VAL A 127 -4.08 12.54 2.72
N PRO A 128 -5.02 11.61 2.98
CA PRO A 128 -6.37 11.83 3.51
C PRO A 128 -6.48 12.13 5.02
N ALA A 129 -7.13 13.25 5.34
CA ALA A 129 -7.30 13.69 6.74
C ALA A 129 -8.22 12.75 7.55
N ARG A 130 -7.98 12.66 8.86
CA ARG A 130 -8.76 11.79 9.77
C ARG A 130 -10.25 12.09 9.75
N GLY A 131 -10.63 13.37 9.81
CA GLY A 131 -12.01 13.77 10.03
C GLY A 131 -12.57 13.18 11.34
N LYS A 132 -13.85 12.82 11.34
CA LYS A 132 -14.47 12.11 12.47
C LYS A 132 -14.19 10.61 12.34
N VAL A 133 -13.65 9.97 13.37
CA VAL A 133 -13.30 8.53 13.34
C VAL A 133 -14.45 7.64 12.84
N SER A 134 -15.68 7.91 13.27
CA SER A 134 -16.88 7.15 12.85
C SER A 134 -17.16 7.17 11.35
N ASP A 135 -16.63 8.16 10.62
CA ASP A 135 -16.83 8.32 9.19
C ASP A 135 -16.17 7.21 8.38
N TRP A 136 -15.28 6.44 9.01
CA TRP A 136 -14.57 5.28 8.48
C TRP A 136 -15.24 3.96 8.85
N GLY A 137 -16.40 3.97 9.50
CA GLY A 137 -17.21 2.77 9.74
C GLY A 137 -17.05 2.11 11.12
N ASP A 138 -16.18 2.63 11.99
CA ASP A 138 -16.18 2.33 13.43
C ASP A 138 -15.76 3.55 14.24
N SER A 139 -16.03 3.55 15.55
CA SER A 139 -15.72 4.69 16.43
C SER A 139 -14.54 4.44 17.36
N TYR A 140 -13.87 3.29 17.26
CA TYR A 140 -12.80 2.91 18.19
C TYR A 140 -11.39 3.04 17.59
N GLY A 141 -11.27 3.21 16.27
CA GLY A 141 -10.01 3.57 15.63
C GLY A 141 -9.43 2.53 14.68
N ASN A 142 -10.18 1.49 14.29
CA ASN A 142 -9.61 0.45 13.42
C ASN A 142 -9.56 0.90 11.97
N ARG A 143 -10.73 1.16 11.35
CA ARG A 143 -10.83 1.46 9.92
C ARG A 143 -10.22 2.80 9.52
N VAL A 144 -10.20 3.75 10.44
CA VAL A 144 -9.61 5.07 10.19
C VAL A 144 -8.10 4.99 9.98
N ASP A 145 -7.39 4.09 10.67
CA ASP A 145 -5.93 4.04 10.62
C ASP A 145 -5.42 2.88 9.73
N ARG A 146 -6.17 2.62 8.66
CA ARG A 146 -5.80 1.66 7.61
C ARG A 146 -5.12 2.42 6.49
N PHE A 147 -3.79 2.44 6.47
CA PHE A 147 -3.01 3.20 5.49
C PHE A 147 -2.33 2.30 4.46
N LEU A 148 -2.27 2.77 3.23
CA LEU A 148 -1.45 2.23 2.15
C LEU A 148 -0.68 3.38 1.49
N ALA A 149 0.39 3.06 0.76
CA ALA A 149 1.14 4.03 -0.01
C ALA A 149 1.74 3.39 -1.25
N GLY A 150 1.95 4.17 -2.31
CA GLY A 150 2.56 3.73 -3.56
C GLY A 150 3.33 4.86 -4.25
N VAL A 151 4.22 4.48 -5.15
CA VAL A 151 4.87 5.37 -6.11
C VAL A 151 4.25 5.10 -7.47
N ALA A 152 3.83 6.13 -8.18
CA ALA A 152 3.18 6.00 -9.49
C ALA A 152 3.64 7.12 -10.43
N TYR A 153 3.91 6.79 -11.68
CA TYR A 153 4.22 7.73 -12.74
C TYR A 153 2.91 8.26 -13.35
N LEU A 154 2.19 9.08 -12.56
CA LEU A 154 0.87 9.60 -12.92
C LEU A 154 0.89 10.63 -14.05
N ASP A 155 2.08 11.03 -14.51
CA ASP A 155 2.31 11.84 -15.72
C ASP A 155 3.08 11.08 -16.81
N GLY A 156 3.32 9.76 -16.62
CA GLY A 156 4.07 8.88 -17.51
C GLY A 156 5.58 9.11 -17.54
N GLU A 157 6.10 10.10 -16.79
CA GLU A 157 7.50 10.51 -16.88
C GLU A 157 8.22 10.60 -15.53
N ARG A 158 7.55 11.11 -14.50
CA ARG A 158 8.11 11.36 -13.17
C ARG A 158 7.26 10.74 -12.08
N PRO A 159 7.91 10.25 -11.00
CA PRO A 159 7.19 9.64 -9.89
C PRO A 159 6.37 10.67 -9.10
N SER A 160 5.17 10.24 -8.73
CA SER A 160 4.27 10.86 -7.76
C SER A 160 4.15 9.96 -6.52
N ILE A 161 3.85 10.60 -5.38
CA ILE A 161 3.56 9.98 -4.09
C ILE A 161 2.04 9.74 -4.03
N VAL A 162 1.63 8.50 -3.78
CA VAL A 162 0.21 8.17 -3.51
C VAL A 162 0.07 7.71 -2.07
N MET A 163 -0.70 8.45 -1.27
CA MET A 163 -1.05 8.08 0.10
C MET A 163 -2.52 7.72 0.17
N ALA A 164 -2.84 6.59 0.80
CA ALA A 164 -4.20 6.10 0.91
C ALA A 164 -4.61 5.89 2.37
N ARG A 165 -5.91 6.09 2.65
CA ARG A 165 -6.52 5.85 3.96
C ARG A 165 -7.88 5.19 3.77
N GLY A 166 -8.11 4.16 4.56
CA GLY A 166 -9.33 3.36 4.57
C GLY A 166 -9.42 2.40 3.38
N TYR A 167 -10.05 1.25 3.64
CA TYR A 167 -10.33 0.26 2.61
C TYR A 167 -11.53 -0.64 2.88
N TYR A 168 -11.90 -0.86 4.14
CA TYR A 168 -13.10 -1.65 4.47
C TYR A 168 -14.44 -0.94 4.19
N THR A 169 -14.45 0.40 4.17
CA THR A 169 -15.66 1.19 3.92
C THR A 169 -15.32 2.40 3.04
N ARG A 170 -15.12 3.60 3.63
CA ARG A 170 -14.57 4.74 2.93
C ARG A 170 -13.14 4.44 2.50
N ALA A 171 -12.83 4.71 1.24
CA ALA A 171 -11.50 4.66 0.65
C ALA A 171 -11.16 6.06 0.13
N VAL A 172 -9.98 6.56 0.49
CA VAL A 172 -9.49 7.86 0.00
C VAL A 172 -8.04 7.71 -0.42
N LEU A 173 -7.70 8.23 -1.60
CA LEU A 173 -6.35 8.26 -2.13
C LEU A 173 -6.01 9.71 -2.45
N ALA A 174 -4.78 10.13 -2.12
CA ALA A 174 -4.28 11.46 -2.42
C ALA A 174 -2.92 11.34 -3.10
N ALA A 175 -2.81 11.95 -4.28
CA ALA A 175 -1.59 12.01 -5.05
C ALA A 175 -0.88 13.36 -4.85
N TRP A 176 0.45 13.31 -4.76
CA TRP A 176 1.32 14.45 -4.60
C TRP A 176 2.54 14.31 -5.49
N ASP A 177 3.03 15.43 -6.00
CA ASP A 177 4.34 15.50 -6.63
C ASP A 177 5.34 16.10 -5.62
N CYS A 178 6.59 15.61 -5.62
CA CYS A 178 7.71 16.30 -4.97
C CYS A 178 8.51 17.01 -6.05
N ARG A 179 8.59 18.35 -5.99
CA ARG A 179 9.29 19.16 -6.98
C ARG A 179 10.04 20.26 -6.26
N ASP A 180 11.34 20.38 -6.52
CA ASP A 180 12.20 21.42 -5.94
C ASP A 180 12.09 21.51 -4.39
N GLY A 181 12.07 20.34 -3.74
CA GLY A 181 11.92 20.25 -2.28
C GLY A 181 10.53 20.62 -1.74
N MET A 182 9.47 20.64 -2.56
CA MET A 182 8.10 20.96 -2.14
C MET A 182 7.11 19.86 -2.50
N LEU A 183 6.16 19.60 -1.60
CA LEU A 183 4.99 18.74 -1.86
C LEU A 183 3.88 19.54 -2.54
N VAL A 184 3.52 19.14 -3.75
CA VAL A 184 2.46 19.76 -4.56
C VAL A 184 1.30 18.78 -4.71
N PRO A 185 0.07 19.13 -4.30
CA PRO A 185 -1.07 18.22 -4.45
C PRO A 185 -1.44 18.06 -5.92
N ARG A 186 -1.69 16.81 -6.35
CA ARG A 186 -2.12 16.47 -7.71
C ARG A 186 -3.63 16.25 -7.78
N TRP A 187 -4.14 15.29 -7.01
CA TRP A 187 -5.57 14.99 -6.92
C TRP A 187 -5.91 14.28 -5.62
N VAL A 188 -7.21 14.24 -5.30
CA VAL A 188 -7.77 13.42 -4.21
C VAL A 188 -8.98 12.67 -4.73
N PHE A 189 -8.94 11.34 -4.62
CA PHE A 189 -10.09 10.47 -4.83
C PHE A 189 -10.74 10.16 -3.48
N ASP A 190 -12.05 10.32 -3.36
CA ASP A 190 -12.81 9.90 -2.19
C ASP A 190 -14.04 9.08 -2.59
N SER A 191 -14.18 7.88 -2.02
CA SER A 191 -15.32 7.01 -2.27
C SER A 191 -16.65 7.58 -1.75
N LYS A 192 -16.62 8.65 -0.96
CA LYS A 192 -17.83 9.39 -0.53
C LYS A 192 -18.31 10.42 -1.54
N ASP A 193 -17.47 10.82 -2.49
CA ASP A 193 -17.88 11.79 -3.49
C ASP A 193 -18.95 11.20 -4.41
N ASN A 194 -19.82 12.07 -4.91
CA ASN A 194 -20.96 11.65 -5.72
C ASN A 194 -20.47 10.94 -6.99
N GLY A 195 -20.87 9.67 -7.16
CA GLY A 195 -20.43 8.81 -8.26
C GLY A 195 -19.41 7.75 -7.86
N ASN A 196 -18.71 7.91 -6.72
CA ASN A 196 -17.61 7.02 -6.32
C ASN A 196 -18.02 5.93 -5.32
N GLY A 197 -19.30 5.82 -4.98
CA GLY A 197 -19.78 4.88 -3.96
C GLY A 197 -19.48 3.40 -4.24
N ALA A 198 -19.27 3.03 -5.51
CA ALA A 198 -18.91 1.66 -5.90
C ALA A 198 -17.48 1.26 -5.53
N TYR A 199 -16.61 2.21 -5.21
CA TYR A 199 -15.21 1.98 -4.84
C TYR A 199 -15.03 1.77 -3.33
N ALA A 200 -16.09 2.02 -2.54
CA ALA A 200 -16.07 1.73 -1.12
C ALA A 200 -15.99 0.22 -0.86
N GLY A 201 -15.11 -0.19 0.07
CA GLY A 201 -15.02 -1.58 0.52
C GLY A 201 -14.36 -2.54 -0.48
N GLN A 202 -13.65 -2.03 -1.49
CA GLN A 202 -13.06 -2.84 -2.56
C GLN A 202 -11.59 -3.19 -2.33
N ASP A 203 -10.88 -2.50 -1.47
CA ASP A 203 -9.42 -2.55 -1.50
C ASP A 203 -8.84 -3.69 -0.68
N ASN A 204 -7.53 -3.88 -0.75
CA ASN A 204 -6.81 -4.96 -0.07
C ASN A 204 -5.91 -4.43 1.05
N HIS A 205 -5.20 -5.33 1.73
CA HIS A 205 -4.07 -4.99 2.60
C HIS A 205 -2.78 -4.58 1.84
N GLN A 206 -2.89 -4.34 0.53
CA GLN A 206 -1.85 -3.83 -0.34
C GLN A 206 -2.48 -3.12 -1.55
N LEU A 207 -1.64 -2.48 -2.37
CA LEU A 207 -2.00 -1.96 -3.68
C LEU A 207 -0.95 -2.37 -4.71
N SER A 208 -1.29 -2.25 -5.98
CA SER A 208 -0.35 -2.34 -7.10
C SER A 208 -0.46 -1.10 -7.96
N VAL A 209 0.59 -0.83 -8.73
CA VAL A 209 0.68 0.32 -9.63
C VAL A 209 1.16 -0.22 -10.97
N ALA A 210 0.47 0.14 -12.05
CA ALA A 210 0.83 -0.19 -13.41
C ALA A 210 0.00 0.65 -14.39
N ASP A 211 0.57 0.97 -15.55
CA ASP A 211 -0.17 1.31 -16.76
C ASP A 211 -1.02 0.10 -17.18
N VAL A 212 -2.34 0.18 -16.94
CA VAL A 212 -3.26 -0.91 -17.27
C VAL A 212 -4.00 -0.65 -18.57
N ASP A 213 -4.12 0.59 -19.02
CA ASP A 213 -4.92 0.97 -20.20
C ASP A 213 -4.11 1.31 -21.46
N GLY A 214 -2.79 1.36 -21.34
CA GLY A 214 -1.81 1.51 -22.41
C GLY A 214 -1.59 2.95 -22.84
N ASP A 215 -1.84 3.93 -21.97
CA ASP A 215 -1.63 5.34 -22.23
C ASP A 215 -0.27 5.89 -21.75
N ASP A 216 0.60 5.01 -21.23
CA ASP A 216 1.91 5.29 -20.60
C ASP A 216 1.82 5.95 -19.21
N PHE A 217 0.64 6.12 -18.62
CA PHE A 217 0.45 6.65 -17.27
C PHE A 217 0.14 5.50 -16.29
N ASP A 218 0.61 5.61 -15.05
CA ASP A 218 0.33 4.58 -14.06
C ASP A 218 -1.07 4.73 -13.42
N GLU A 219 -1.84 3.65 -13.40
CA GLU A 219 -3.05 3.52 -12.58
C GLU A 219 -2.76 2.92 -11.20
N ILE A 220 -3.68 3.14 -10.25
CA ILE A 220 -3.62 2.56 -8.91
C ILE A 220 -4.62 1.41 -8.81
N ILE A 221 -4.10 0.18 -8.80
CA ILE A 221 -4.89 -1.02 -8.54
C ILE A 221 -5.07 -1.17 -7.03
N TYR A 222 -6.23 -0.75 -6.55
CA TYR A 222 -6.60 -0.71 -5.14
C TYR A 222 -7.52 -1.89 -4.83
N GLY A 223 -6.92 -3.09 -4.71
CA GLY A 223 -7.62 -4.36 -4.48
C GLY A 223 -8.56 -4.77 -5.62
N SER A 224 -9.86 -4.65 -5.40
CA SER A 224 -10.95 -5.00 -6.33
C SER A 224 -11.48 -3.82 -7.15
N CYS A 225 -10.83 -2.66 -7.07
CA CYS A 225 -11.08 -1.49 -7.91
C CYS A 225 -9.77 -0.90 -8.46
N VAL A 226 -9.89 0.02 -9.42
CA VAL A 226 -8.77 0.73 -10.04
C VAL A 226 -9.08 2.22 -10.10
N ILE A 227 -8.13 3.04 -9.68
CA ILE A 227 -8.17 4.50 -9.78
C ILE A 227 -7.23 4.92 -10.92
N ASP A 228 -7.76 5.74 -11.82
CA ASP A 228 -7.12 6.28 -13.00
C ASP A 228 -5.95 7.22 -12.63
N HIS A 229 -4.99 7.44 -13.54
CA HIS A 229 -3.82 8.30 -13.32
C HIS A 229 -4.20 9.75 -12.93
N ASP A 230 -5.38 10.20 -13.37
CA ASP A 230 -5.95 11.52 -13.10
C ASP A 230 -6.78 11.61 -11.80
N GLY A 231 -6.88 10.51 -11.05
CA GLY A 231 -7.57 10.42 -9.77
C GLY A 231 -9.06 10.12 -9.87
N LYS A 232 -9.60 9.82 -11.06
CA LYS A 232 -10.97 9.31 -11.21
C LYS A 232 -11.02 7.81 -10.96
N GLY A 233 -12.20 7.30 -10.60
CA GLY A 233 -12.38 5.86 -10.57
C GLY A 233 -12.46 5.30 -12.00
N LEU A 234 -11.58 4.35 -12.33
CA LEU A 234 -11.59 3.64 -13.63
C LEU A 234 -12.65 2.54 -13.65
N HIS A 235 -12.54 1.55 -12.74
CA HIS A 235 -13.58 0.54 -12.53
C HIS A 235 -13.58 -0.04 -11.11
N SER A 236 -14.69 -0.65 -10.74
CA SER A 236 -14.86 -1.44 -9.52
C SER A 236 -15.59 -2.73 -9.85
N THR A 237 -15.05 -3.86 -9.40
CA THR A 237 -15.66 -5.17 -9.63
C THR A 237 -16.83 -5.47 -8.71
N GLY A 238 -16.92 -4.77 -7.57
CA GLY A 238 -17.88 -5.07 -6.50
C GLY A 238 -17.62 -6.38 -5.76
N LEU A 239 -16.46 -7.02 -5.97
CA LEU A 239 -16.11 -8.28 -5.32
C LEU A 239 -15.58 -8.11 -3.88
N GLY A 240 -15.24 -6.88 -3.50
CA GLY A 240 -14.87 -6.52 -2.14
C GLY A 240 -13.41 -6.79 -1.79
N HIS A 241 -13.12 -6.72 -0.49
CA HIS A 241 -11.79 -6.80 0.09
C HIS A 241 -11.12 -8.19 0.00
N GLY A 242 -9.80 -8.19 -0.12
CA GLY A 242 -8.93 -9.36 -0.09
C GLY A 242 -7.54 -9.11 0.53
N ASP A 243 -6.79 -10.21 0.72
CA ASP A 243 -5.51 -10.21 1.45
C ASP A 243 -4.29 -10.38 0.55
N ALA A 244 -4.47 -10.75 -0.71
CA ALA A 244 -3.41 -10.85 -1.71
C ALA A 244 -3.80 -10.09 -2.99
N LEU A 245 -2.84 -9.56 -3.73
CA LEU A 245 -3.07 -8.86 -4.99
C LEU A 245 -1.88 -9.09 -5.91
N HIS A 246 -2.14 -9.50 -7.14
CA HIS A 246 -1.11 -9.70 -8.15
C HIS A 246 -1.53 -9.07 -9.45
N VAL A 247 -0.66 -8.24 -10.01
CA VAL A 247 -0.87 -7.53 -11.27
C VAL A 247 0.32 -7.80 -12.18
N GLY A 248 0.06 -8.09 -13.44
CA GLY A 248 1.09 -8.32 -14.45
C GLY A 248 0.51 -8.92 -15.72
N ASP A 249 1.38 -9.27 -16.65
CA ASP A 249 1.02 -10.11 -17.80
C ASP A 249 0.96 -11.57 -17.31
N LEU A 250 -0.22 -12.00 -16.85
CA LEU A 250 -0.41 -13.30 -16.22
C LEU A 250 -0.93 -14.33 -17.23
N VAL A 251 -1.56 -13.85 -18.30
CA VAL A 251 -2.10 -14.64 -19.42
C VAL A 251 -1.56 -14.08 -20.74
N PRO A 252 -0.34 -14.46 -21.16
CA PRO A 252 0.37 -13.82 -22.29
C PRO A 252 -0.33 -13.90 -23.66
N ASP A 253 -1.27 -14.83 -23.83
CA ASP A 253 -2.09 -14.93 -25.05
C ASP A 253 -3.23 -13.89 -25.10
N ARG A 254 -3.42 -13.10 -24.04
CA ARG A 254 -4.37 -11.98 -23.95
C ARG A 254 -3.59 -10.66 -23.94
N PRO A 255 -3.93 -9.69 -24.81
CA PRO A 255 -3.33 -8.37 -24.73
C PRO A 255 -3.73 -7.64 -23.44
N GLY A 256 -2.79 -6.95 -22.82
CA GLY A 256 -2.99 -6.17 -21.60
C GLY A 256 -2.48 -6.90 -20.36
N LEU A 257 -2.77 -6.33 -19.19
CA LEU A 257 -2.43 -6.93 -17.90
C LEU A 257 -3.66 -7.61 -17.27
N GLU A 258 -3.41 -8.53 -16.36
CA GLU A 258 -4.42 -9.13 -15.51
C GLU A 258 -4.22 -8.81 -14.03
N ILE A 259 -5.33 -8.89 -13.28
CA ILE A 259 -5.35 -8.75 -11.83
C ILE A 259 -5.91 -10.04 -11.21
N PHE A 260 -5.11 -10.71 -10.39
CA PHE A 260 -5.50 -11.88 -9.60
C PHE A 260 -5.69 -11.52 -8.12
N VAL A 261 -6.88 -11.80 -7.59
CA VAL A 261 -7.26 -11.48 -6.20
C VAL A 261 -8.01 -12.66 -5.57
N PRO A 262 -7.58 -13.15 -4.41
CA PRO A 262 -8.43 -13.88 -3.47
C PRO A 262 -9.25 -12.91 -2.60
N HIS A 263 -10.48 -13.29 -2.29
CA HIS A 263 -11.47 -12.45 -1.61
C HIS A 263 -11.80 -13.00 -0.23
N GLU A 264 -11.89 -12.13 0.79
CA GLU A 264 -12.23 -12.53 2.17
C GLU A 264 -13.73 -12.81 2.36
N SER A 265 -14.59 -12.21 1.52
CA SER A 265 -16.02 -12.13 1.81
C SER A 265 -16.91 -12.31 0.57
N GLY A 266 -18.23 -12.35 0.80
CA GLY A 266 -19.23 -12.45 -0.28
C GLY A 266 -19.32 -13.81 -0.98
N GLY A 267 -18.49 -14.78 -0.59
CA GLY A 267 -18.37 -16.06 -1.26
C GLY A 267 -17.70 -15.97 -2.64
N ASN A 268 -16.91 -14.91 -2.86
CA ASN A 268 -16.31 -14.60 -4.15
C ASN A 268 -15.11 -15.48 -4.48
N GLY A 269 -14.47 -16.09 -3.48
CA GLY A 269 -13.35 -17.01 -3.66
C GLY A 269 -12.15 -16.33 -4.30
N VAL A 270 -11.78 -16.70 -5.53
CA VAL A 270 -10.72 -16.04 -6.31
C VAL A 270 -11.24 -15.54 -7.66
N SER A 271 -10.67 -14.44 -8.14
CA SER A 271 -10.94 -13.88 -9.46
C SER A 271 -9.66 -13.57 -10.22
N LEU A 272 -9.66 -13.86 -11.51
CA LEU A 272 -8.76 -13.27 -12.51
C LEU A 272 -9.57 -12.33 -13.38
N ARG A 273 -9.08 -11.10 -13.58
CA ARG A 273 -9.77 -10.10 -14.39
C ARG A 273 -8.80 -9.31 -15.26
N ASP A 274 -9.33 -8.75 -16.32
CA ASP A 274 -8.67 -7.76 -17.16
C ASP A 274 -8.39 -6.49 -16.34
N ALA A 275 -7.16 -5.98 -16.41
CA ALA A 275 -6.71 -4.89 -15.55
C ALA A 275 -7.32 -3.52 -15.93
N HIS A 276 -7.46 -3.25 -17.22
CA HIS A 276 -8.07 -2.01 -17.75
C HIS A 276 -9.58 -1.99 -17.48
N THR A 277 -10.28 -3.05 -17.90
CA THR A 277 -11.75 -3.02 -17.98
C THR A 277 -12.45 -3.56 -16.73
N GLY A 278 -11.74 -4.33 -15.91
CA GLY A 278 -12.31 -5.06 -14.79
C GLY A 278 -13.15 -6.27 -15.18
N GLU A 279 -13.21 -6.63 -16.48
CA GLU A 279 -13.95 -7.80 -16.95
C GLU A 279 -13.38 -9.07 -16.32
N ILE A 280 -14.26 -9.86 -15.69
CA ILE A 280 -13.88 -11.13 -15.08
C ILE A 280 -13.56 -12.15 -16.18
N ILE A 281 -12.29 -12.52 -16.29
CA ILE A 281 -11.82 -13.58 -17.19
C ILE A 281 -12.30 -14.93 -16.68
N TRP A 282 -12.08 -15.19 -15.39
CA TRP A 282 -12.73 -16.30 -14.68
C TRP A 282 -12.80 -16.04 -13.17
N GLN A 283 -13.74 -16.71 -12.52
CA GLN A 283 -13.91 -16.69 -11.08
C GLN A 283 -14.14 -18.11 -10.56
N ARG A 284 -13.62 -18.40 -9.36
CA ARG A 284 -13.89 -19.64 -8.63
C ARG A 284 -14.44 -19.26 -7.27
N LYS A 285 -15.74 -19.48 -7.08
CA LYS A 285 -16.43 -19.14 -5.83
C LYS A 285 -16.06 -20.09 -4.71
N ASN A 286 -15.90 -19.54 -3.51
CA ASN A 286 -15.71 -20.29 -2.28
C ASN A 286 -16.30 -19.44 -1.15
N SER A 287 -17.12 -20.04 -0.29
CA SER A 287 -17.77 -19.34 0.82
C SER A 287 -16.84 -19.08 2.02
N ASN A 288 -15.67 -19.73 2.04
CA ASN A 288 -14.66 -19.47 3.03
C ASN A 288 -13.92 -18.16 2.71
N ASP A 289 -13.36 -17.55 3.75
CA ASP A 289 -12.32 -16.55 3.60
C ASP A 289 -11.10 -17.17 2.89
N ILE A 290 -10.67 -16.53 1.81
CA ILE A 290 -9.47 -16.88 1.06
C ILE A 290 -8.36 -15.87 1.40
N GLY A 291 -7.80 -15.98 2.60
CA GLY A 291 -6.79 -15.05 3.09
C GLY A 291 -5.41 -15.12 2.39
N ARG A 292 -5.18 -16.03 1.43
CA ARG A 292 -3.95 -16.09 0.63
C ARG A 292 -4.24 -16.49 -0.81
N GLY A 293 -3.49 -15.90 -1.74
CA GLY A 293 -3.48 -16.25 -3.15
C GLY A 293 -2.14 -15.88 -3.76
N LEU A 294 -1.70 -16.61 -4.78
CA LEU A 294 -0.43 -16.37 -5.47
C LEU A 294 -0.56 -16.77 -6.93
N THR A 295 0.23 -16.13 -7.78
CA THR A 295 0.33 -16.42 -9.20
C THR A 295 1.77 -16.32 -9.68
N ALA A 296 2.18 -17.29 -10.48
CA ALA A 296 3.48 -17.35 -11.12
C ALA A 296 3.52 -18.49 -12.15
N ASP A 297 4.39 -18.37 -13.15
CA ASP A 297 4.79 -19.46 -14.02
C ASP A 297 5.63 -20.46 -13.21
N VAL A 298 5.02 -21.61 -12.89
CA VAL A 298 5.63 -22.68 -12.08
C VAL A 298 5.51 -24.06 -12.74
N ILE A 299 4.79 -24.16 -13.86
CA ILE A 299 4.59 -25.38 -14.64
C ILE A 299 4.86 -25.10 -16.12
N ALA A 300 6.06 -25.45 -16.59
CA ALA A 300 6.51 -25.19 -17.96
C ALA A 300 5.60 -25.75 -19.08
N GLU A 301 4.74 -26.72 -18.80
CA GLU A 301 3.78 -27.27 -19.76
C GLU A 301 2.61 -26.33 -20.10
N TYR A 302 2.34 -25.30 -19.29
CA TYR A 302 1.24 -24.36 -19.49
C TYR A 302 1.78 -22.94 -19.70
N PRO A 303 1.52 -22.31 -20.86
CA PRO A 303 1.93 -20.92 -21.08
C PRO A 303 1.26 -19.93 -20.11
N GLY A 304 2.07 -19.02 -19.57
CA GLY A 304 1.64 -17.99 -18.63
C GLY A 304 1.76 -18.45 -17.19
N ASN A 305 1.07 -17.75 -16.29
CA ASN A 305 1.13 -18.11 -14.89
C ASN A 305 0.10 -19.18 -14.51
N GLU A 306 0.43 -19.96 -13.50
CA GLU A 306 -0.53 -20.65 -12.65
C GLU A 306 -1.11 -19.73 -11.58
N PHE A 307 -2.25 -20.13 -11.02
CA PHE A 307 -2.97 -19.40 -9.99
C PHE A 307 -3.41 -20.35 -8.88
N TRP A 308 -3.08 -20.07 -7.63
CA TRP A 308 -3.52 -20.89 -6.51
C TRP A 308 -3.79 -20.04 -5.28
N ALA A 309 -4.58 -20.61 -4.37
CA ALA A 309 -5.03 -19.90 -3.18
C ALA A 309 -5.25 -20.87 -2.01
N SER A 310 -5.38 -20.30 -0.81
CA SER A 310 -5.68 -21.05 0.41
C SER A 310 -7.03 -21.78 0.32
N SER A 311 -7.40 -22.48 1.40
CA SER A 311 -8.71 -23.15 1.50
C SER A 311 -8.94 -24.26 0.46
N GLY A 312 -7.86 -24.89 -0.02
CA GLY A 312 -7.91 -26.12 -0.81
C GLY A 312 -8.44 -25.93 -2.23
N MET A 313 -8.29 -24.74 -2.82
CA MET A 313 -8.85 -24.43 -4.13
C MET A 313 -8.13 -25.10 -5.31
N GLY A 314 -6.92 -25.63 -5.12
CA GLY A 314 -6.09 -26.21 -6.19
C GLY A 314 -5.28 -25.17 -6.95
N VAL A 315 -4.54 -25.62 -7.97
CA VAL A 315 -3.79 -24.78 -8.92
C VAL A 315 -4.55 -24.72 -10.22
N TYR A 316 -4.77 -23.52 -10.72
CA TYR A 316 -5.44 -23.25 -11.98
C TYR A 316 -4.42 -22.77 -13.02
N ASN A 317 -4.59 -23.20 -14.28
CA ASN A 317 -3.92 -22.55 -15.41
C ASN A 317 -4.63 -21.23 -15.79
N SER A 318 -4.12 -20.54 -16.82
CA SER A 318 -4.70 -19.31 -17.37
C SER A 318 -6.16 -19.41 -17.82
N LYS A 319 -6.66 -20.62 -18.13
CA LYS A 319 -8.07 -20.89 -18.50
C LYS A 319 -8.95 -21.20 -17.29
N GLY A 320 -8.40 -21.21 -16.09
CA GLY A 320 -9.12 -21.57 -14.86
C GLY A 320 -9.33 -23.08 -14.70
N GLU A 321 -8.57 -23.93 -15.38
CA GLU A 321 -8.65 -25.40 -15.28
C GLU A 321 -7.67 -25.90 -14.22
N ILE A 322 -8.06 -26.90 -13.42
CA ILE A 322 -7.20 -27.45 -12.37
C ILE A 322 -6.05 -28.26 -12.98
N VAL A 323 -4.81 -27.91 -12.65
CA VAL A 323 -3.59 -28.54 -13.17
C VAL A 323 -2.72 -29.21 -12.11
N GLY A 324 -3.02 -29.02 -10.82
CA GLY A 324 -2.26 -29.67 -9.75
C GLY A 324 -2.54 -29.17 -8.33
N SER A 325 -1.60 -29.45 -7.44
CA SER A 325 -1.54 -28.95 -6.07
C SER A 325 -0.46 -27.87 -5.92
N GLY A 326 -0.80 -26.75 -5.28
CA GLY A 326 0.04 -25.56 -5.28
C GLY A 326 1.17 -25.61 -4.26
N PRO A 327 2.25 -24.85 -4.49
CA PRO A 327 3.33 -24.71 -3.53
C PRO A 327 2.90 -23.76 -2.38
N SER A 328 3.86 -23.18 -1.65
CA SER A 328 3.55 -22.17 -0.61
C SER A 328 2.81 -20.96 -1.20
N ILE A 329 2.14 -20.19 -0.34
CA ILE A 329 1.27 -19.07 -0.74
C ILE A 329 1.69 -17.81 0.04
N ASN A 330 2.81 -17.24 -0.39
CA ASN A 330 3.36 -16.01 0.20
C ASN A 330 4.05 -15.15 -0.88
N HIS A 331 5.32 -15.41 -1.19
CA HIS A 331 6.07 -14.67 -2.21
C HIS A 331 6.60 -15.59 -3.30
N VAL A 332 6.91 -14.98 -4.44
CA VAL A 332 7.64 -15.60 -5.56
C VAL A 332 8.95 -14.87 -5.79
N ILE A 333 9.96 -15.58 -6.29
CA ILE A 333 11.30 -15.07 -6.53
C ILE A 333 11.89 -15.79 -7.74
N TRP A 334 12.60 -15.07 -8.61
CA TRP A 334 13.52 -15.70 -9.56
C TRP A 334 14.83 -15.96 -8.83
N TRP A 335 15.10 -17.22 -8.53
CA TRP A 335 16.22 -17.64 -7.71
C TRP A 335 17.20 -18.53 -8.46
N ASP A 336 16.70 -19.45 -9.27
CA ASP A 336 17.56 -20.32 -10.08
C ASP A 336 17.83 -19.76 -11.50
N GLY A 337 18.26 -20.61 -12.43
CA GLY A 337 18.71 -20.21 -13.75
C GLY A 337 17.69 -20.41 -14.87
N ASP A 338 16.50 -20.97 -14.59
CA ASP A 338 15.42 -21.06 -15.57
C ASP A 338 14.50 -19.82 -15.53
N LEU A 339 13.38 -19.88 -16.26
CA LEU A 339 12.44 -18.74 -16.39
C LEU A 339 11.20 -18.89 -15.49
N LEU A 340 11.03 -20.05 -14.86
CA LEU A 340 9.99 -20.28 -13.86
C LEU A 340 10.32 -19.45 -12.61
N ARG A 341 9.33 -19.33 -11.72
CA ARG A 341 9.51 -18.67 -10.43
C ARG A 341 9.58 -19.68 -9.30
N GLU A 342 10.48 -19.44 -8.37
CA GLU A 342 10.58 -20.17 -7.12
C GLU A 342 9.70 -19.51 -6.05
N MET A 343 9.37 -20.27 -5.00
CA MET A 343 8.62 -19.74 -3.87
C MET A 343 9.53 -19.26 -2.75
N LEU A 344 9.15 -18.13 -2.15
CA LEU A 344 9.75 -17.62 -0.93
C LEU A 344 8.69 -17.59 0.16
N ASP A 345 8.91 -18.36 1.23
CA ASP A 345 8.03 -18.40 2.38
C ASP A 345 8.79 -18.81 3.65
N GLY A 346 8.25 -18.44 4.81
CA GLY A 346 8.83 -18.63 6.13
C GLY A 346 9.73 -17.49 6.61
N THR A 347 9.80 -17.36 7.94
CA THR A 347 10.81 -16.65 8.75
C THR A 347 10.84 -17.27 10.13
#